data_AF-A0A218Q9S7-F1
#
_entry.id   AF-A0A218Q9S7-F1
#
_cell.length_a   1.000
_cell.length_b   1.000
_cell.length_c   1.000
_cell.angle_alpha   90.00
_cell.angle_beta   90.00
_cell.angle_gamma   90.00
#
_symmetry.space_group_name_H-M   'P 1'
#
loop_
_entity.id
_entity.type
_entity.pdbx_description
1 polymer ?
#
loop_
_entity_poly.entity_id
_entity_poly.type
_entity_poly.pdbx_seq_one_letter_code
_entity_poly.pdbx_strand_id
1 'polypeptide(L)'
;MLIFELKAYGKSAQFIAVDEAIRTAKFIRNSCIRLWMDVKGTGKSDLQKYCAVLAANFPFANELNSMARQASAERAWSSISRFYDNCKKSVPGLKGYPQFQKDCRSVEYKTSGWKLEDNRKSIAFTDKKGIGRLKLKGTRDLHFYQINQIKRVRLVKRADGVYVQFCIDVNRSENIEPTGNTVGLDVGIKEYYTDSHGIMVENPKFLRVGEKVLKRSQRRVSRKVKGSKNRGKARQILGKRHLKISRQRKDHAVKLARCVVQSNDLIAYEDLRIKNLVKNHCLAKSINDASWYQFRVWVEYFGKVFKRATVAVNPQYSSQECSSCGEIVKKTLSTRTHVCKCGCVMDRDENAARIILSRGLGTVGHTGTFALDASNAWGDETSTHVGENLHEQVMS
;
A
#
# COMPACT_ATOMS: atom_id res chain seq x y z
N MET A 1 10.22 1.16 10.89
CA MET A 1 9.83 2.55 10.57
C MET A 1 8.32 2.71 10.55
N LEU A 2 7.82 3.66 11.33
CA LEU A 2 6.43 4.10 11.39
C LEU A 2 6.24 5.28 10.43
N ILE A 3 5.13 5.31 9.68
CA ILE A 3 4.80 6.44 8.80
C ILE A 3 3.59 7.17 9.35
N PHE A 4 3.78 8.45 9.70
CA PHE A 4 2.69 9.37 10.00
C PHE A 4 2.46 10.33 8.86
N GLU A 5 1.19 10.56 8.54
CA GLU A 5 0.78 11.45 7.45
C GLU A 5 -0.11 12.56 8.02
N LEU A 6 0.28 13.82 7.81
CA LEU A 6 -0.49 15.00 8.17
C LEU A 6 -0.80 15.82 6.91
N LYS A 7 -2.01 16.37 6.83
CA LYS A 7 -2.40 17.22 5.70
C LYS A 7 -1.73 18.59 5.84
N ALA A 8 -1.14 19.06 4.75
CA ALA A 8 -0.50 20.37 4.70
C ALA A 8 -1.52 21.46 4.32
N TYR A 9 -1.42 22.62 4.98
CA TYR A 9 -2.16 23.83 4.70
C TYR A 9 -1.19 24.99 4.49
N GLY A 10 -1.39 25.72 3.40
CA GLY A 10 -0.52 26.81 2.95
C GLY A 10 -1.18 27.63 1.85
N LYS A 11 -0.48 28.67 1.40
CA LYS A 11 -0.90 29.53 0.28
C LYS A 11 -0.76 28.79 -1.04
N SER A 12 -1.53 29.20 -2.06
CA SER A 12 -1.46 28.62 -3.41
C SER A 12 -0.04 28.64 -4.00
N ALA A 13 0.71 29.74 -3.79
CA ALA A 13 2.11 29.85 -4.22
C ALA A 13 3.02 28.77 -3.62
N GLN A 14 2.81 28.40 -2.35
CA GLN A 14 3.58 27.36 -1.69
C GLN A 14 3.29 25.98 -2.30
N PHE A 15 2.04 25.68 -2.67
CA PHE A 15 1.71 24.43 -3.34
C PHE A 15 2.21 24.36 -4.78
N ILE A 16 2.36 25.51 -5.47
CA ILE A 16 3.06 25.58 -6.75
C ILE A 16 4.55 25.25 -6.54
N ALA A 17 5.20 25.80 -5.52
CA ALA A 17 6.58 25.46 -5.16
C ALA A 17 6.76 23.97 -4.84
N VAL A 18 5.81 23.35 -4.13
CA VAL A 18 5.80 21.89 -3.89
C VAL A 18 5.71 21.12 -5.21
N ASP A 19 4.86 21.56 -6.15
CA ASP A 19 4.75 20.93 -7.45
C ASP A 19 6.06 21.03 -8.25
N GLU A 20 6.76 22.17 -8.19
CA GLU A 20 8.09 22.31 -8.80
C GLU A 20 9.12 21.39 -8.14
N ALA A 21 9.15 21.30 -6.81
CA ALA A 21 10.05 20.39 -6.09
C ALA A 21 9.82 18.92 -6.50
N ILE A 22 8.56 18.50 -6.65
CA ILE A 22 8.20 17.15 -7.13
C ILE A 22 8.66 16.93 -8.58
N ARG A 23 8.56 17.94 -9.45
CA ARG A 23 9.06 17.86 -10.83
C ARG A 23 10.58 17.76 -10.87
N THR A 24 11.29 18.53 -10.06
CA THR A 24 12.75 18.45 -9.93
C THR A 24 13.19 17.07 -9.43
N ALA A 25 12.51 16.51 -8.43
CA ALA A 25 12.78 15.14 -7.97
C ALA A 25 12.58 14.09 -9.07
N LYS A 26 11.53 14.24 -9.90
CA LYS A 26 11.27 13.39 -11.07
C LYS A 26 12.40 13.48 -12.09
N PHE A 27 12.84 14.71 -12.41
CA PHE A 27 13.95 14.96 -13.32
C PHE A 27 15.20 14.22 -12.85
N ILE A 28 15.62 14.43 -11.60
CA ILE A 28 16.82 13.80 -11.05
C ILE A 28 16.74 12.27 -11.09
N ARG A 29 15.61 11.68 -10.66
CA ARG A 29 15.41 10.23 -10.73
C ARG A 29 15.55 9.70 -12.15
N ASN A 30 14.89 10.33 -13.12
CA ASN A 30 14.90 9.87 -14.50
C ASN A 30 16.28 10.06 -15.15
N SER A 31 16.97 11.16 -14.86
CA SER A 31 18.35 11.39 -15.31
C SER A 31 19.31 10.36 -14.73
N CYS A 32 19.13 9.93 -13.47
CA CYS A 32 19.92 8.85 -12.87
C CYS A 32 19.66 7.50 -13.56
N ILE A 33 18.39 7.19 -13.89
CA ILE A 33 18.07 5.98 -14.68
C ILE A 33 18.72 6.06 -16.06
N ARG A 34 18.69 7.23 -16.70
CA ARG A 34 19.32 7.42 -18.01
C ARG A 34 20.83 7.20 -17.95
N LEU A 35 21.50 7.77 -16.95
CA LEU A 35 22.94 7.55 -16.74
C LEU A 35 23.26 6.05 -16.59
N TRP A 36 22.49 5.34 -15.77
CA TRP A 36 22.67 3.89 -15.59
C TRP A 36 22.46 3.09 -16.89
N MET A 37 21.55 3.53 -17.76
CA MET A 37 21.34 2.91 -19.07
C MET A 37 22.51 3.15 -20.03
N ASP A 38 23.06 4.37 -20.02
CA ASP A 38 24.09 4.80 -20.97
C ASP A 38 25.49 4.32 -20.58
N VAL A 39 25.78 4.29 -19.27
CA VAL A 39 27.12 3.97 -18.75
C VAL A 39 27.10 2.63 -18.03
N LYS A 40 27.73 1.63 -18.63
CA LYS A 40 27.90 0.30 -18.02
C LYS A 40 28.70 0.41 -16.72
N GLY A 41 28.31 -0.39 -15.71
CA GLY A 41 28.98 -0.41 -14.41
C GLY A 41 28.53 0.69 -13.43
N THR A 42 27.60 1.57 -13.82
CA THR A 42 27.07 2.62 -12.93
C THR A 42 26.47 2.02 -11.66
N GLY A 43 27.09 2.35 -10.51
CA GLY A 43 26.68 1.92 -9.19
C GLY A 43 25.87 2.96 -8.42
N LYS A 44 25.49 2.60 -7.18
CA LYS A 44 24.75 3.48 -6.25
C LYS A 44 25.48 4.80 -5.99
N SER A 45 26.79 4.72 -5.72
CA SER A 45 27.64 5.88 -5.44
C SER A 45 27.68 6.86 -6.60
N ASP A 46 27.68 6.35 -7.83
CA ASP A 46 27.78 7.16 -9.04
C ASP A 46 26.51 7.96 -9.24
N LEU A 47 25.33 7.34 -9.03
CA LEU A 47 24.05 8.04 -9.07
C LEU A 47 23.95 9.12 -7.98
N GLN A 48 24.50 8.86 -6.79
CA GLN A 48 24.55 9.86 -5.72
C GLN A 48 25.45 11.04 -6.07
N LYS A 49 26.63 10.80 -6.66
CA LYS A 49 27.52 11.87 -7.15
C LYS A 49 26.88 12.64 -8.30
N TYR A 50 26.19 11.95 -9.20
CA TYR A 50 25.55 12.55 -10.37
C TYR A 50 24.47 13.58 -10.00
N CYS A 51 23.79 13.42 -8.86
CA CYS A 51 22.80 14.43 -8.42
C CYS A 51 23.43 15.79 -8.07
N ALA A 52 24.74 15.84 -7.77
CA ALA A 52 25.49 17.08 -7.61
C ALA A 52 25.83 17.69 -8.99
N VAL A 53 26.27 16.87 -9.94
CA VAL A 53 26.52 17.28 -11.34
C VAL A 53 25.25 17.88 -11.96
N LEU A 54 24.10 17.23 -11.77
CA LEU A 54 22.81 17.75 -12.23
C LEU A 54 22.46 19.10 -11.60
N ALA A 55 22.83 19.35 -10.34
CA ALA A 55 22.58 20.65 -9.74
C ALA A 55 23.53 21.74 -10.26
N ALA A 56 24.78 21.40 -10.57
CA ALA A 56 25.71 22.34 -11.19
C ALA A 56 25.22 22.75 -12.59
N ASN A 57 24.74 21.78 -13.37
CA ASN A 57 24.35 21.99 -14.77
C ASN A 57 22.95 22.61 -14.93
N PHE A 58 22.06 22.42 -13.94
CA PHE A 58 20.67 22.88 -14.03
C PHE A 58 20.29 23.73 -12.80
N PRO A 59 20.12 25.06 -12.96
CA PRO A 59 19.78 25.96 -11.85
C PRO A 59 18.55 25.52 -11.06
N PHE A 60 17.48 25.09 -11.75
CA PHE A 60 16.27 24.61 -11.11
C PHE A 60 16.48 23.33 -10.29
N ALA A 61 17.52 22.53 -10.59
CA ALA A 61 17.88 21.36 -9.81
C ALA A 61 18.66 21.76 -8.56
N ASN A 62 19.52 22.78 -8.65
CA ASN A 62 20.24 23.35 -7.51
C ASN A 62 19.31 23.98 -6.48
N GLU A 63 18.14 24.45 -6.91
CA GLU A 63 17.13 25.00 -5.99
C GLU A 63 16.59 23.95 -5.02
N LEU A 64 16.60 22.67 -5.39
CA LEU A 64 16.17 21.58 -4.53
C LEU A 64 17.29 21.20 -3.56
N ASN A 65 16.91 21.01 -2.29
CA ASN A 65 17.84 20.61 -1.23
C ASN A 65 18.65 19.35 -1.62
N SER A 66 19.95 19.34 -1.30
CA SER A 66 20.87 18.26 -1.65
C SER A 66 20.41 16.89 -1.16
N MET A 67 19.85 16.76 0.04
CA MET A 67 19.33 15.50 0.56
C MET A 67 18.08 15.02 -0.19
N ALA A 68 17.27 15.94 -0.72
CA ALA A 68 16.14 15.59 -1.56
C ALA A 68 16.56 15.14 -2.97
N ARG A 69 17.62 15.73 -3.51
CA ARG A 69 18.26 15.26 -4.75
C ARG A 69 18.82 13.85 -4.56
N GLN A 70 19.55 13.62 -3.48
CA GLN A 70 20.09 12.29 -3.15
C GLN A 70 18.99 11.26 -2.91
N ALA A 71 17.90 11.60 -2.22
CA ALA A 71 16.76 10.70 -2.04
C ALA A 71 16.11 10.32 -3.38
N SER A 72 16.10 11.23 -4.35
CA SER A 72 15.61 10.97 -5.71
C SER A 72 16.55 10.02 -6.48
N ALA A 73 17.86 10.17 -6.32
CA ALA A 73 18.86 9.23 -6.85
C ALA A 73 18.77 7.84 -6.20
N GLU A 74 18.58 7.77 -4.87
CA GLU A 74 18.34 6.51 -4.16
C GLU A 74 17.10 5.80 -4.68
N ARG A 75 16.02 6.54 -4.97
CA ARG A 75 14.80 5.97 -5.56
C ARG A 75 15.05 5.38 -6.95
N ALA A 76 15.96 5.95 -7.75
CA ALA A 76 16.40 5.36 -9.01
C ALA A 76 17.16 4.05 -8.76
N TRP A 77 18.14 4.09 -7.86
CA TRP A 77 18.92 2.90 -7.48
C TRP A 77 18.04 1.78 -6.93
N SER A 78 17.05 2.07 -6.09
CA SER A 78 16.13 1.05 -5.57
C SER A 78 15.36 0.32 -6.68
N SER A 79 14.98 1.01 -7.77
CA SER A 79 14.37 0.32 -8.91
C SER A 79 15.37 -0.55 -9.68
N ILE A 80 16.62 -0.11 -9.82
CA ILE A 80 17.71 -0.86 -10.48
C ILE A 80 18.08 -2.11 -9.66
N SER A 81 18.31 -1.94 -8.36
CA SER A 81 18.59 -3.04 -7.44
C SER A 81 17.48 -4.09 -7.48
N ARG A 82 16.22 -3.67 -7.37
CA ARG A 82 15.06 -4.59 -7.45
C ARG A 82 15.03 -5.38 -8.74
N PHE A 83 15.37 -4.76 -9.89
CA PHE A 83 15.46 -5.47 -11.16
C PHE A 83 16.55 -6.55 -11.12
N TYR A 84 17.76 -6.22 -10.67
CA TYR A 84 18.83 -7.20 -10.55
C TYR A 84 18.52 -8.30 -9.55
N ASP A 85 17.90 -7.97 -8.42
CA ASP A 85 17.48 -8.95 -7.41
C ASP A 85 16.45 -9.93 -8.00
N ASN A 86 15.50 -9.44 -8.81
CA ASN A 86 14.55 -10.30 -9.52
C ASN A 86 15.21 -11.17 -10.60
N CYS A 87 16.24 -10.65 -11.27
CA CYS A 87 17.05 -11.44 -12.21
C CYS A 87 17.78 -12.57 -11.48
N LYS A 88 18.48 -12.27 -10.37
CA LYS A 88 19.19 -13.25 -9.54
C LYS A 88 18.25 -14.32 -8.98
N LYS A 89 17.05 -13.93 -8.55
CA LYS A 89 16.02 -14.85 -8.03
C LYS A 89 15.27 -15.63 -9.11
N SER A 90 15.61 -15.45 -10.39
CA SER A 90 14.94 -16.11 -11.52
C SER A 90 13.40 -16.00 -11.49
N VAL A 91 12.85 -14.88 -11.01
CA VAL A 91 11.40 -14.67 -10.86
C VAL A 91 10.66 -14.83 -12.21
N PRO A 92 9.64 -15.69 -12.36
CA PRO A 92 8.94 -15.87 -13.63
C PRO A 92 8.35 -14.56 -14.19
N GLY A 93 8.42 -14.37 -15.51
CA GLY A 93 7.85 -13.20 -16.21
C GLY A 93 8.74 -11.95 -16.19
N LEU A 94 8.10 -10.77 -16.27
CA LEU A 94 8.79 -9.48 -16.31
C LEU A 94 9.52 -9.21 -14.98
N LYS A 95 10.84 -9.08 -15.05
CA LYS A 95 11.71 -8.79 -13.90
C LYS A 95 11.58 -7.36 -13.36
N GLY A 96 10.82 -6.50 -14.05
CA GLY A 96 10.59 -5.11 -13.67
C GLY A 96 11.77 -4.20 -14.00
N TYR A 97 12.21 -4.22 -15.27
CA TYR A 97 13.26 -3.34 -15.76
C TYR A 97 12.96 -1.86 -15.44
N PRO A 98 13.93 -1.06 -14.93
CA PRO A 98 13.67 0.32 -14.52
C PRO A 98 13.13 1.19 -15.65
N GLN A 99 12.02 1.88 -15.38
CA GLN A 99 11.38 2.80 -16.34
C GLN A 99 11.42 4.25 -15.88
N PHE A 100 11.44 5.17 -16.86
CA PHE A 100 11.27 6.59 -16.60
C PHE A 100 9.89 6.89 -16.02
N GLN A 101 9.88 7.65 -14.93
CA GLN A 101 8.67 8.05 -14.25
C GLN A 101 7.99 9.17 -15.05
N LYS A 102 6.78 8.90 -15.56
CA LYS A 102 5.93 9.89 -16.21
C LYS A 102 5.29 10.82 -15.19
N ASP A 103 4.64 10.22 -14.19
CA ASP A 103 3.94 10.90 -13.10
C ASP A 103 4.67 10.72 -11.77
N CYS A 104 5.18 11.82 -11.21
CA CYS A 104 5.70 11.87 -9.85
C CYS A 104 4.72 12.62 -8.95
N ARG A 105 4.53 12.10 -7.75
CA ARG A 105 3.62 12.66 -6.74
C ARG A 105 4.30 12.93 -5.42
N SER A 106 5.62 12.74 -5.32
CA SER A 106 6.30 13.01 -4.06
C SER A 106 7.75 13.41 -4.21
N VAL A 107 8.18 14.27 -3.29
CA VAL A 107 9.57 14.61 -3.03
C VAL A 107 9.88 14.25 -1.58
N GLU A 108 11.03 13.63 -1.35
CA GLU A 108 11.46 13.16 -0.05
C GLU A 108 12.73 13.89 0.35
N TYR A 109 12.80 14.32 1.59
CA TYR A 109 13.94 14.94 2.25
C TYR A 109 14.43 13.98 3.32
N LYS A 110 15.75 13.81 3.44
CA LYS A 110 16.34 12.96 4.49
C LYS A 110 16.42 13.74 5.81
N THR A 111 17.62 14.08 6.25
CA THR A 111 17.91 14.78 7.50
C THR A 111 17.95 16.31 7.36
N SER A 112 18.02 16.85 6.14
CA SER A 112 18.08 18.31 5.90
C SER A 112 17.01 18.80 4.93
N GLY A 113 16.85 20.13 4.85
CA GLY A 113 15.90 20.78 3.94
C GLY A 113 14.51 20.96 4.53
N TRP A 114 14.34 20.63 5.81
CA TRP A 114 13.14 20.85 6.59
C TRP A 114 13.48 21.16 8.05
N LYS A 115 12.61 21.91 8.72
CA LYS A 115 12.66 22.20 10.16
C LYS A 115 11.24 22.11 10.71
N LEU A 116 11.03 21.23 11.69
CA LEU A 116 9.77 21.14 12.41
C LEU A 116 9.74 22.24 13.48
N GLU A 117 8.62 22.96 13.62
CA GLU A 117 8.46 23.92 14.73
C GLU A 117 8.32 23.18 16.07
N ASP A 118 8.65 23.85 17.18
CA ASP A 118 8.63 23.25 18.53
C ASP A 118 7.24 22.76 18.92
N ASN A 119 6.20 23.49 18.50
CA ASN A 119 4.80 23.12 18.67
C ASN A 119 4.35 21.94 17.77
N ARG A 120 5.22 21.44 16.89
CA ARG A 120 5.00 20.38 15.89
C ARG A 120 3.73 20.51 15.03
N LYS A 121 3.15 21.72 14.97
CA LYS A 121 1.96 22.07 14.18
C LYS A 121 2.31 22.71 12.84
N SER A 122 3.57 23.09 12.63
CA SER A 122 4.05 23.55 11.33
C SER A 122 5.42 22.95 11.01
N ILE A 123 5.71 22.88 9.72
CA ILE A 123 7.02 22.48 9.19
C ILE A 123 7.47 23.51 8.15
N ALA A 124 8.71 23.94 8.23
CA ALA A 124 9.33 24.83 7.25
C ALA A 124 10.25 24.03 6.34
N PHE A 125 10.09 24.17 5.04
CA PHE A 125 11.03 23.66 4.04
C PHE A 125 11.99 24.78 3.64
N THR A 126 13.29 24.51 3.74
CA THR A 126 14.37 25.49 3.63
C THR A 126 15.15 25.41 2.32
N ASP A 127 14.56 24.77 1.30
CA ASP A 127 15.14 24.77 -0.04
C ASP A 127 14.88 26.10 -0.77
N LYS A 128 15.55 26.29 -1.91
CA LYS A 128 15.40 27.51 -2.72
C LYS A 128 14.16 27.43 -3.64
N LYS A 129 13.28 26.44 -3.45
CA LYS A 129 12.01 26.33 -4.19
C LYS A 129 10.95 27.29 -3.66
N GLY A 130 11.14 27.86 -2.45
CA GLY A 130 10.20 28.81 -1.88
C GLY A 130 8.94 28.15 -1.31
N ILE A 131 9.01 26.88 -0.87
CA ILE A 131 7.90 26.21 -0.19
C ILE A 131 7.60 26.91 1.15
N GLY A 132 8.64 27.22 1.92
CA GLY A 132 8.52 27.89 3.21
C GLY A 132 7.73 27.09 4.25
N ARG A 133 7.00 27.80 5.12
CA ARG A 133 6.26 27.22 6.24
C ARG A 133 4.88 26.69 5.86
N LEU A 134 4.60 25.43 6.14
CA LEU A 134 3.30 24.78 5.97
C LEU A 134 2.72 24.39 7.33
N LYS A 135 1.43 24.67 7.55
CA LYS A 135 0.68 24.18 8.71
C LYS A 135 0.32 22.72 8.52
N LEU A 136 0.40 21.93 9.59
CA LEU A 136 0.10 20.51 9.62
C LEU A 136 -1.25 20.29 10.32
N LYS A 137 -2.09 19.45 9.73
CA LYS A 137 -3.35 19.00 10.36
C LYS A 137 -3.44 17.49 10.29
N GLY A 138 -3.60 16.86 11.44
CA GLY A 138 -3.75 15.42 11.58
C GLY A 138 -4.27 15.07 12.96
N THR A 139 -4.60 13.80 13.16
CA THR A 139 -5.09 13.28 14.45
C THR A 139 -3.96 12.74 15.33
N ARG A 140 -2.79 12.47 14.75
CA ARG A 140 -1.63 11.93 15.47
C ARG A 140 -0.77 13.06 15.97
N ASP A 141 -0.42 12.98 17.25
CA ASP A 141 0.51 13.92 17.84
C ASP A 141 1.96 13.49 17.56
N LEU A 142 2.74 14.41 17.00
CA LEU A 142 4.17 14.21 16.78
C LEU A 142 4.99 14.43 18.05
N HIS A 143 4.40 14.97 19.13
CA HIS A 143 5.11 15.22 20.40
C HIS A 143 5.65 13.97 21.06
N PHE A 144 4.99 12.82 20.83
CA PHE A 144 5.45 11.52 21.29
C PHE A 144 6.81 11.10 20.73
N TYR A 145 7.31 11.75 19.67
CA TYR A 145 8.55 11.35 18.99
C TYR A 145 9.59 12.45 19.08
N GLN A 146 10.82 12.05 19.35
CA GLN A 146 11.98 12.93 19.30
C GLN A 146 12.31 13.27 17.84
N ILE A 147 12.87 14.46 17.61
CA ILE A 147 13.19 14.93 16.26
C ILE A 147 14.23 14.02 15.59
N ASN A 148 15.20 13.50 16.34
CA ASN A 148 16.23 12.56 15.87
C ASN A 148 15.68 11.20 15.38
N GLN A 149 14.47 10.82 15.81
CA GLN A 149 13.77 9.61 15.36
C GLN A 149 13.14 9.84 13.98
N ILE A 150 12.87 11.09 13.58
CA ILE A 150 12.36 11.41 12.25
C ILE A 150 13.52 11.36 11.25
N LYS A 151 13.63 10.26 10.49
CA LYS A 151 14.74 10.04 9.55
C LYS A 151 14.50 10.68 8.19
N ARG A 152 13.25 10.76 7.76
CA ARG A 152 12.87 11.33 6.47
C ARG A 152 11.52 12.04 6.57
N VAL A 153 11.37 13.09 5.77
CA VAL A 153 10.12 13.82 5.56
C VAL A 153 9.78 13.84 4.09
N ARG A 154 8.57 13.46 3.73
CA ARG A 154 8.12 13.40 2.34
C ARG A 154 6.90 14.26 2.10
N LEU A 155 6.94 15.12 1.11
CA LEU A 155 5.76 15.81 0.58
C LEU A 155 5.10 14.90 -0.45
N VAL A 156 3.82 14.56 -0.24
CA VAL A 156 3.03 13.68 -1.10
C VAL A 156 1.80 14.41 -1.61
N LYS A 157 1.67 14.49 -2.94
CA LYS A 157 0.50 15.04 -3.62
C LYS A 157 -0.55 13.96 -3.84
N ARG A 158 -1.71 14.14 -3.20
CA ARG A 158 -2.93 13.34 -3.42
C ARG A 158 -3.97 14.20 -4.15
N ALA A 159 -5.06 13.57 -4.59
CA ALA A 159 -6.10 14.26 -5.36
C ALA A 159 -6.82 15.38 -4.58
N ASP A 160 -6.77 15.34 -3.25
CA ASP A 160 -7.45 16.27 -2.34
C ASP A 160 -6.51 17.21 -1.58
N GLY A 161 -5.21 17.21 -1.90
CA GLY A 161 -4.22 18.11 -1.31
C GLY A 161 -2.83 17.50 -1.21
N VAL A 162 -1.93 18.25 -0.56
CA VAL A 162 -0.58 17.82 -0.23
C VAL A 162 -0.53 17.34 1.22
N TYR A 163 0.25 16.31 1.46
CA TYR A 163 0.45 15.70 2.77
C TYR A 163 1.94 15.66 3.08
N VAL A 164 2.29 15.85 4.35
CA VAL A 164 3.63 15.66 4.88
C VAL A 164 3.66 14.31 5.58
N GLN A 165 4.49 13.41 5.06
CA GLN A 165 4.73 12.10 5.65
C GLN A 165 6.04 12.13 6.44
N PHE A 166 5.99 11.68 7.68
CA PHE A 166 7.13 11.54 8.57
C PHE A 166 7.50 10.06 8.66
N CYS A 167 8.71 9.71 8.26
CA CYS A 167 9.28 8.38 8.43
C CYS A 167 10.05 8.35 9.75
N ILE A 168 9.42 7.73 10.75
CA ILE A 168 9.89 7.70 12.12
C ILE A 168 10.53 6.34 12.39
N ASP A 169 11.75 6.36 12.88
CA ASP A 169 12.52 5.18 13.24
C ASP A 169 12.22 4.76 14.67
N VAL A 170 11.05 4.14 14.83
CA VAL A 170 10.59 3.54 16.07
C VAL A 170 9.97 2.19 15.75
N ASN A 171 10.27 1.20 16.60
CA ASN A 171 9.59 -0.07 16.65
C ASN A 171 8.44 0.05 17.66
N ARG A 172 7.21 0.12 17.15
CA ARG A 172 6.02 0.20 18.00
C ARG A 172 5.72 -1.18 18.57
N SER A 173 5.67 -1.27 19.89
CA SER A 173 5.23 -2.44 20.62
C SER A 173 4.30 -2.01 21.76
N GLU A 174 3.18 -2.69 21.90
CA GLU A 174 2.18 -2.48 22.95
C GLU A 174 2.02 -3.81 23.69
N ASN A 175 2.16 -3.77 25.02
CA ASN A 175 1.87 -4.93 25.86
C ASN A 175 0.35 -4.96 26.09
N ILE A 176 -0.27 -6.07 25.71
CA ILE A 176 -1.70 -6.34 25.91
C ILE A 176 -1.79 -7.71 26.57
N GLU A 177 -2.68 -7.83 27.56
CA GLU A 177 -2.91 -9.10 28.24
C GLU A 177 -3.33 -10.20 27.24
N PRO A 178 -2.83 -11.44 27.38
CA PRO A 178 -3.30 -12.58 26.59
C PRO A 178 -4.81 -12.76 26.66
N THR A 179 -5.45 -13.02 25.52
CA THR A 179 -6.90 -13.23 25.48
C THR A 179 -7.29 -14.69 25.67
N GLY A 180 -6.36 -15.63 25.48
CA GLY A 180 -6.61 -17.07 25.44
C GLY A 180 -7.29 -17.56 24.15
N ASN A 181 -7.65 -16.65 23.24
CA ASN A 181 -8.44 -16.98 22.05
C ASN A 181 -7.56 -17.19 20.82
N THR A 182 -7.97 -18.13 19.96
CA THR A 182 -7.33 -18.39 18.67
C THR A 182 -8.38 -18.43 17.58
N VAL A 183 -8.09 -17.83 16.43
CA VAL A 183 -9.09 -17.70 15.35
C VAL A 183 -8.51 -18.07 13.98
N GLY A 184 -9.28 -18.81 13.19
CA GLY A 184 -9.04 -19.00 11.75
C GLY A 184 -9.94 -18.09 10.93
N LEU A 185 -9.42 -17.51 9.86
CA LEU A 185 -10.14 -16.58 8.99
C LEU A 185 -10.20 -17.09 7.56
N ASP A 186 -11.39 -17.46 7.09
CA ASP A 186 -11.67 -17.72 5.68
C ASP A 186 -12.13 -16.41 5.00
N VAL A 187 -11.35 -15.88 4.05
CA VAL A 187 -11.64 -14.58 3.42
C VAL A 187 -12.41 -14.74 2.12
N GLY A 188 -13.49 -13.96 1.97
CA GLY A 188 -14.48 -14.18 0.92
C GLY A 188 -14.90 -12.92 0.14
N ILE A 189 -15.66 -13.15 -0.94
CA ILE A 189 -16.29 -12.08 -1.73
C ILE A 189 -17.71 -11.79 -1.25
N LYS A 190 -18.43 -12.84 -0.79
CA LYS A 190 -19.80 -12.74 -0.27
C LYS A 190 -19.75 -12.00 1.07
N GLU A 191 -19.14 -12.66 2.06
CA GLU A 191 -18.70 -12.08 3.33
C GLU A 191 -17.22 -11.73 3.23
N TYR A 192 -16.79 -10.70 3.95
CA TYR A 192 -15.40 -10.24 3.98
C TYR A 192 -14.48 -11.32 4.55
N TYR A 193 -14.87 -11.89 5.68
CA TYR A 193 -14.37 -13.16 6.19
C TYR A 193 -15.44 -13.86 7.03
N THR A 194 -15.28 -15.17 7.17
CA THR A 194 -15.95 -16.01 8.17
C THR A 194 -14.89 -16.55 9.13
N ASP A 195 -15.16 -16.51 10.43
CA ASP A 195 -14.24 -17.02 11.44
C ASP A 195 -14.53 -18.48 11.84
N SER A 196 -13.61 -19.09 12.58
CA SER A 196 -13.71 -20.47 13.06
C SER A 196 -14.84 -20.71 14.08
N HIS A 197 -15.44 -19.64 14.60
CA HIS A 197 -16.59 -19.67 15.52
C HIS A 197 -17.93 -19.43 14.79
N GLY A 198 -17.90 -19.26 13.46
CA GLY A 198 -19.08 -19.04 12.62
C GLY A 198 -19.51 -17.57 12.52
N ILE A 199 -18.74 -16.62 13.07
CA ILE A 199 -19.04 -15.19 12.92
C ILE A 199 -18.64 -14.74 11.51
N MET A 200 -19.57 -14.09 10.83
CA MET A 200 -19.39 -13.57 9.48
C MET A 200 -19.33 -12.05 9.50
N VAL A 201 -18.32 -11.48 8.84
CA VAL A 201 -18.18 -10.03 8.65
C VAL A 201 -18.59 -9.64 7.25
N GLU A 202 -19.53 -8.72 7.10
CA GLU A 202 -20.03 -8.29 5.79
C GLU A 202 -18.94 -7.65 4.92
N ASN A 203 -18.96 -7.92 3.62
CA ASN A 203 -18.15 -7.20 2.64
C ASN A 203 -18.86 -5.91 2.16
N PRO A 204 -18.39 -4.70 2.53
CA PRO A 204 -19.07 -3.44 2.24
C PRO A 204 -19.06 -3.03 0.76
N LYS A 205 -18.26 -3.70 -0.09
CA LYS A 205 -18.25 -3.50 -1.56
C LYS A 205 -18.16 -2.03 -1.99
N PHE A 206 -17.22 -1.28 -1.39
CA PHE A 206 -17.10 0.18 -1.55
C PHE A 206 -16.98 0.64 -3.01
N LEU A 207 -16.27 -0.11 -3.86
CA LEU A 207 -16.13 0.19 -5.29
C LEU A 207 -17.46 0.02 -6.01
N ARG A 208 -18.23 -1.03 -5.70
CA ARG A 208 -19.56 -1.26 -6.31
C ARG A 208 -20.53 -0.15 -5.94
N VAL A 209 -20.57 0.24 -4.67
CA VAL A 209 -21.39 1.38 -4.20
C VAL A 209 -20.99 2.68 -4.91
N GLY A 210 -19.69 2.91 -5.08
CA GLY A 210 -19.15 4.09 -5.77
C GLY A 210 -19.19 4.05 -7.31
N GLU A 211 -19.57 2.92 -7.92
CA GLU A 211 -19.32 2.64 -9.33
C GLU A 211 -20.06 3.60 -10.27
N LYS A 212 -21.35 3.86 -9.99
CA LYS A 212 -22.18 4.78 -10.79
C LYS A 212 -21.55 6.17 -10.87
N VAL A 213 -21.07 6.68 -9.74
CA VAL A 213 -20.43 8.00 -9.65
C VAL A 213 -19.07 8.02 -10.34
N LEU A 214 -18.29 6.94 -10.22
CA LEU A 214 -17.01 6.79 -10.92
C LEU A 214 -17.20 6.78 -12.44
N LYS A 215 -18.11 5.94 -12.97
CA LYS A 215 -18.41 5.87 -14.40
C LYS A 215 -18.85 7.22 -14.96
N ARG A 216 -19.72 7.95 -14.25
CA ARG A 216 -20.12 9.33 -14.64
C ARG A 216 -18.91 10.27 -14.68
N SER A 217 -18.02 10.19 -13.70
CA SER A 217 -16.83 11.02 -13.63
C SER A 217 -15.81 10.69 -14.73
N GLN A 218 -15.63 9.41 -15.06
CA GLN A 218 -14.79 8.94 -16.17
C GLN A 218 -15.33 9.44 -17.52
N ARG A 219 -16.64 9.27 -17.79
CA ARG A 219 -17.28 9.80 -19.01
C ARG A 219 -17.07 11.31 -19.16
N ARG A 220 -17.20 12.07 -18.07
CA ARG A 220 -16.92 13.52 -18.05
C ARG A 220 -15.47 13.87 -18.39
N VAL A 221 -14.50 13.04 -17.99
CA VAL A 221 -13.09 13.25 -18.36
C VAL A 221 -12.87 12.93 -19.84
N SER A 222 -13.50 11.87 -20.34
CA SER A 222 -13.36 11.41 -21.74
C SER A 222 -13.93 12.41 -22.74
N ARG A 223 -15.10 12.99 -22.45
CA ARG A 223 -15.78 13.96 -23.33
C ARG A 223 -15.09 15.33 -23.40
N LYS A 224 -14.09 15.60 -22.57
CA LYS A 224 -13.43 16.91 -22.53
C LYS A 224 -12.13 16.89 -23.32
N VAL A 225 -11.86 17.98 -24.04
CA VAL A 225 -10.67 18.18 -24.86
C VAL A 225 -9.40 17.94 -24.04
N LYS A 226 -8.49 17.11 -24.58
CA LYS A 226 -7.18 16.82 -23.96
C LYS A 226 -6.41 18.13 -23.76
N GLY A 227 -5.71 18.29 -22.63
CA GLY A 227 -4.98 19.52 -22.28
C GLY A 227 -5.84 20.67 -21.71
N SER A 228 -7.15 20.71 -21.95
CA SER A 228 -7.99 21.82 -21.48
C SER A 228 -8.06 21.94 -19.94
N LYS A 229 -8.16 23.19 -19.44
CA LYS A 229 -8.39 23.48 -18.00
C LYS A 229 -9.63 22.74 -17.47
N ASN A 230 -10.67 22.62 -18.30
CA ASN A 230 -11.90 21.91 -17.98
C ASN A 230 -11.70 20.40 -17.79
N ARG A 231 -10.84 19.77 -18.59
CA ARG A 231 -10.45 18.36 -18.40
C ARG A 231 -9.61 18.20 -17.14
N GLY A 232 -8.71 19.15 -16.84
CA GLY A 232 -7.95 19.18 -15.58
C GLY A 232 -8.85 19.14 -14.35
N LYS A 233 -9.87 20.02 -14.29
CA LYS A 233 -10.89 20.01 -13.22
C LYS A 233 -11.62 18.67 -13.13
N ALA A 234 -12.03 18.09 -14.25
CA ALA A 234 -12.71 16.79 -14.27
C ALA A 234 -11.82 15.64 -13.78
N ARG A 235 -10.52 15.63 -14.16
CA ARG A 235 -9.54 14.64 -13.67
C ARG A 235 -9.36 14.75 -12.16
N GLN A 236 -9.33 15.95 -11.61
CA GLN A 236 -9.22 16.16 -10.16
C GLN A 236 -10.45 15.60 -9.43
N ILE A 237 -11.66 15.84 -9.93
CA ILE A 237 -12.89 15.27 -9.36
C ILE A 237 -12.84 13.75 -9.39
N LEU A 238 -12.50 13.16 -10.53
CA LEU A 238 -12.33 11.70 -10.66
C LEU A 238 -11.30 11.16 -9.66
N GLY A 239 -10.16 11.83 -9.54
CA GLY A 239 -9.11 11.48 -8.57
C GLY A 239 -9.61 11.51 -7.12
N LYS A 240 -10.39 12.53 -6.73
CA LYS A 240 -10.99 12.61 -5.38
C LYS A 240 -11.97 11.46 -5.11
N ARG A 241 -12.73 11.02 -6.12
CA ARG A 241 -13.64 9.87 -6.00
C ARG A 241 -12.88 8.55 -5.81
N HIS A 242 -11.85 8.31 -6.61
CA HIS A 242 -10.96 7.14 -6.40
C HIS A 242 -10.28 7.19 -5.03
N LEU A 243 -9.80 8.36 -4.60
CA LEU A 243 -9.18 8.52 -3.29
C LEU A 243 -10.15 8.21 -2.15
N LYS A 244 -11.42 8.62 -2.25
CA LYS A 244 -12.45 8.30 -1.26
C LYS A 244 -12.63 6.78 -1.11
N ILE A 245 -12.81 6.06 -2.21
CA ILE A 245 -12.99 4.59 -2.19
C ILE A 245 -11.73 3.89 -1.65
N SER A 246 -10.54 4.35 -2.05
CA SER A 246 -9.29 3.82 -1.51
C SER A 246 -9.16 4.01 0.00
N ARG A 247 -9.61 5.17 0.52
CA ARG A 247 -9.59 5.45 1.96
C ARG A 247 -10.59 4.60 2.72
N GLN A 248 -11.79 4.38 2.19
CA GLN A 248 -12.80 3.53 2.81
C GLN A 248 -12.33 2.07 2.93
N ARG A 249 -11.76 1.52 1.84
CA ARG A 249 -11.16 0.17 1.85
C ARG A 249 -10.04 0.04 2.89
N LYS A 250 -9.13 1.02 2.93
CA LYS A 250 -8.04 1.06 3.91
C LYS A 250 -8.55 1.16 5.35
N ASP A 251 -9.49 2.07 5.61
CA ASP A 251 -10.06 2.29 6.95
C ASP A 251 -10.76 1.02 7.47
N HIS A 252 -11.56 0.39 6.63
CA HIS A 252 -12.21 -0.89 6.94
C HIS A 252 -11.19 -1.98 7.28
N ALA A 253 -10.18 -2.18 6.42
CA ALA A 253 -9.13 -3.18 6.66
C ALA A 253 -8.34 -2.92 7.94
N VAL A 254 -7.97 -1.66 8.22
CA VAL A 254 -7.25 -1.27 9.45
C VAL A 254 -8.07 -1.57 10.70
N LYS A 255 -9.35 -1.16 10.71
CA LYS A 255 -10.22 -1.34 11.87
C LYS A 255 -10.48 -2.81 12.14
N LEU A 256 -10.87 -3.58 11.13
CA LEU A 256 -11.10 -5.01 11.27
C LEU A 256 -9.84 -5.75 11.73
N ALA A 257 -8.69 -5.49 11.10
CA ALA A 257 -7.44 -6.13 11.49
C ALA A 257 -7.06 -5.81 12.94
N ARG A 258 -7.25 -4.55 13.37
CA ARG A 258 -7.00 -4.16 14.76
C ARG A 258 -7.91 -4.92 15.72
N CYS A 259 -9.21 -4.99 15.44
CA CYS A 259 -10.16 -5.71 16.30
C CYS A 259 -9.80 -7.20 16.39
N VAL A 260 -9.57 -7.86 15.25
CA VAL A 260 -9.24 -9.29 15.20
C VAL A 260 -7.98 -9.61 16.00
N VAL A 261 -6.90 -8.84 15.82
CA VAL A 261 -5.64 -9.11 16.53
C VAL A 261 -5.72 -8.71 18.00
N GLN A 262 -6.52 -7.71 18.36
CA GLN A 262 -6.68 -7.34 19.77
C GLN A 262 -7.46 -8.39 20.56
N SER A 263 -8.42 -9.08 19.92
CA SER A 263 -9.27 -10.09 20.57
C SER A 263 -8.68 -11.52 20.58
N ASN A 264 -7.61 -11.78 19.83
CA ASN A 264 -7.06 -13.13 19.65
C ASN A 264 -5.54 -13.15 19.82
N ASP A 265 -5.03 -14.21 20.44
CA ASP A 265 -3.60 -14.45 20.63
C ASP A 265 -2.94 -15.08 19.39
N LEU A 266 -3.71 -15.87 18.65
CA LEU A 266 -3.30 -16.49 17.39
C LEU A 266 -4.35 -16.25 16.30
N ILE A 267 -3.87 -15.84 15.13
CA ILE A 267 -4.69 -15.54 13.97
C ILE A 267 -4.13 -16.32 12.77
N ALA A 268 -4.87 -17.34 12.33
CA ALA A 268 -4.58 -18.08 11.12
C ALA A 268 -5.43 -17.53 9.96
N TYR A 269 -4.84 -17.35 8.78
CA TYR A 269 -5.54 -16.87 7.59
C TYR A 269 -4.95 -17.47 6.32
N GLU A 270 -5.72 -17.47 5.24
CA GLU A 270 -5.28 -18.03 3.96
C GLU A 270 -4.16 -17.20 3.30
N ASP A 271 -3.10 -17.88 2.85
CA ASP A 271 -2.08 -17.33 1.95
C ASP A 271 -2.59 -17.26 0.50
N LEU A 272 -3.59 -16.41 0.29
CA LEU A 272 -4.17 -16.24 -1.04
C LEU A 272 -3.16 -15.64 -2.02
N ARG A 273 -2.98 -16.33 -3.16
CA ARG A 273 -2.23 -15.81 -4.31
C ARG A 273 -3.09 -14.80 -5.10
N ILE A 274 -3.38 -13.65 -4.48
CA ILE A 274 -4.31 -12.62 -5.01
C ILE A 274 -3.96 -12.20 -6.43
N LYS A 275 -2.67 -12.07 -6.78
CA LYS A 275 -2.20 -11.74 -8.13
C LYS A 275 -2.69 -12.72 -9.20
N ASN A 276 -2.82 -14.00 -8.86
CA ASN A 276 -3.36 -15.01 -9.78
C ASN A 276 -4.88 -14.96 -9.82
N LEU A 277 -5.53 -14.74 -8.67
CA LEU A 277 -6.99 -14.66 -8.59
C LEU A 277 -7.56 -13.48 -9.42
N VAL A 278 -6.87 -12.34 -9.45
CA VAL A 278 -7.30 -11.19 -10.25
C VAL A 278 -7.08 -11.35 -11.76
N LYS A 279 -6.41 -12.42 -12.22
CA LYS A 279 -6.33 -12.75 -13.66
C LYS A 279 -7.67 -13.30 -14.18
N ASN A 280 -8.52 -13.82 -13.29
CA ASN A 280 -9.89 -14.14 -13.66
C ASN A 280 -10.71 -12.85 -13.79
N HIS A 281 -10.90 -12.39 -15.03
CA HIS A 281 -11.56 -11.11 -15.33
C HIS A 281 -13.00 -11.00 -14.81
N CYS A 282 -13.70 -12.12 -14.60
CA CYS A 282 -15.07 -12.13 -14.05
C CYS A 282 -15.09 -11.71 -12.57
N LEU A 283 -14.08 -12.12 -11.79
CA LEU A 283 -14.00 -11.86 -10.34
C LEU A 283 -13.02 -10.74 -9.97
N ALA A 284 -12.13 -10.36 -10.88
CA ALA A 284 -11.08 -9.38 -10.64
C ALA A 284 -11.58 -8.08 -9.99
N LYS A 285 -12.73 -7.55 -10.43
CA LYS A 285 -13.32 -6.34 -9.85
C LYS A 285 -13.71 -6.54 -8.39
N SER A 286 -14.39 -7.64 -8.08
CA SER A 286 -14.87 -7.93 -6.71
C SER A 286 -13.72 -8.26 -5.76
N ILE A 287 -12.70 -8.98 -6.23
CA ILE A 287 -11.47 -9.27 -5.46
C ILE A 287 -10.72 -7.98 -5.14
N ASN A 288 -10.55 -7.11 -6.14
CA ASN A 288 -9.90 -5.80 -5.95
C ASN A 288 -10.71 -4.89 -5.02
N ASP A 289 -12.03 -5.02 -4.98
CA ASP A 289 -12.87 -4.27 -4.05
C ASP A 289 -12.66 -4.74 -2.61
N ALA A 290 -12.69 -6.06 -2.39
CA ALA A 290 -12.46 -6.67 -1.07
C ALA A 290 -11.08 -6.35 -0.48
N SER A 291 -10.06 -6.14 -1.31
CA SER A 291 -8.75 -5.64 -0.85
C SER A 291 -8.08 -6.51 0.24
N TRP A 292 -8.24 -7.84 0.18
CA TRP A 292 -7.71 -8.77 1.21
C TRP A 292 -6.21 -8.61 1.48
N TYR A 293 -5.42 -8.22 0.47
CA TYR A 293 -4.00 -7.90 0.65
C TYR A 293 -3.79 -6.81 1.71
N GLN A 294 -4.61 -5.75 1.69
CA GLN A 294 -4.50 -4.68 2.68
C GLN A 294 -4.85 -5.19 4.08
N PHE A 295 -5.88 -6.03 4.20
CA PHE A 295 -6.27 -6.62 5.48
C PHE A 295 -5.16 -7.50 6.06
N ARG A 296 -4.62 -8.44 5.27
CA ARG A 296 -3.46 -9.26 5.66
C ARG A 296 -2.29 -8.42 6.18
N VAL A 297 -1.92 -7.39 5.43
CA VAL A 297 -0.82 -6.48 5.81
C VAL A 297 -1.06 -5.83 7.16
N TRP A 298 -2.31 -5.41 7.43
CA TRP A 298 -2.66 -4.82 8.72
C TRP A 298 -2.74 -5.86 9.83
N VAL A 299 -3.19 -7.08 9.56
CA VAL A 299 -3.16 -8.20 10.52
C VAL A 299 -1.71 -8.49 10.92
N GLU A 300 -0.81 -8.68 9.96
CA GLU A 300 0.62 -8.91 10.22
C GLU A 300 1.28 -7.73 10.97
N TYR A 301 0.93 -6.50 10.60
CA TYR A 301 1.43 -5.30 11.29
C TYR A 301 0.95 -5.25 12.74
N PHE A 302 -0.36 -5.44 13.00
CA PHE A 302 -0.88 -5.43 14.36
C PHE A 302 -0.41 -6.65 15.16
N GLY A 303 -0.19 -7.80 14.52
CA GLY A 303 0.42 -8.98 15.15
C GLY A 303 1.78 -8.65 15.74
N LYS A 304 2.63 -7.95 14.97
CA LYS A 304 3.93 -7.45 15.48
C LYS A 304 3.77 -6.42 16.61
N VAL A 305 2.84 -5.47 16.46
CA VAL A 305 2.63 -4.41 17.46
C VAL A 305 2.14 -4.98 18.79
N PHE A 306 1.19 -5.91 18.76
CA PHE A 306 0.54 -6.51 19.92
C PHE A 306 1.18 -7.83 20.37
N LYS A 307 2.29 -8.24 19.73
CA LYS A 307 3.00 -9.51 19.99
C LYS A 307 2.09 -10.75 19.88
N ARG A 308 1.17 -10.75 18.91
CA ARG A 308 0.29 -11.89 18.60
C ARG A 308 0.83 -12.72 17.44
N ALA A 309 0.55 -14.02 17.46
CA ALA A 309 0.94 -14.93 16.38
C ALA A 309 0.01 -14.74 15.18
N THR A 310 0.58 -14.41 14.01
CA THR A 310 -0.16 -14.31 12.75
C THR A 310 0.41 -15.31 11.75
N VAL A 311 -0.41 -16.27 11.31
CA VAL A 311 0.04 -17.41 10.52
C VAL A 311 -0.71 -17.45 9.19
N ALA A 312 0.04 -17.34 8.09
CA ALA A 312 -0.49 -17.55 6.75
C ALA A 312 -0.42 -19.04 6.41
N VAL A 313 -1.56 -19.66 6.09
CA VAL A 313 -1.65 -21.10 5.77
C VAL A 313 -1.95 -21.34 4.30
N ASN A 314 -1.53 -22.50 3.77
CA ASN A 314 -1.88 -22.88 2.40
C ASN A 314 -3.40 -23.06 2.27
N PRO A 315 -4.09 -22.35 1.35
CA PRO A 315 -5.55 -22.46 1.16
C PRO A 315 -5.98 -23.75 0.45
N GLN A 316 -5.06 -24.58 -0.04
CA GLN A 316 -5.43 -25.75 -0.85
C GLN A 316 -6.34 -26.71 -0.08
N TYR A 317 -7.47 -27.08 -0.68
CA TYR A 317 -8.51 -27.95 -0.10
C TYR A 317 -9.20 -27.45 1.18
N SER A 318 -8.92 -26.23 1.67
CA SER A 318 -9.52 -25.69 2.91
C SER A 318 -11.05 -25.77 2.89
N SER A 319 -11.65 -25.43 1.76
CA SER A 319 -13.09 -25.47 1.54
C SER A 319 -13.67 -26.86 1.28
N GLN A 320 -12.87 -27.92 1.15
CA GLN A 320 -13.33 -29.30 0.86
C GLN A 320 -13.11 -30.28 2.01
N GLU A 321 -12.01 -30.13 2.73
CA GLU A 321 -11.63 -30.95 3.88
C GLU A 321 -12.62 -30.77 5.04
N CYS A 322 -13.05 -31.88 5.65
CA CYS A 322 -13.93 -31.83 6.80
C CYS A 322 -13.17 -31.50 8.08
N SER A 323 -13.58 -30.45 8.79
CA SER A 323 -12.95 -30.06 10.07
C SER A 323 -13.10 -31.08 11.20
N SER A 324 -14.05 -32.01 11.08
CA SER A 324 -14.29 -33.06 12.09
C SER A 324 -13.47 -34.33 11.84
N CYS A 325 -13.37 -34.80 10.59
CA CYS A 325 -12.73 -36.10 10.28
C CYS A 325 -11.60 -36.06 9.24
N GLY A 326 -11.29 -34.90 8.65
CA GLY A 326 -10.24 -34.74 7.63
C GLY A 326 -10.58 -35.25 6.22
N GLU A 327 -11.73 -35.89 6.03
CA GLU A 327 -12.12 -36.44 4.72
C GLU A 327 -12.40 -35.33 3.70
N ILE A 328 -12.02 -35.56 2.43
CA ILE A 328 -12.23 -34.60 1.35
C ILE A 328 -13.65 -34.74 0.79
N VAL A 329 -14.49 -33.75 1.06
CA VAL A 329 -15.84 -33.66 0.49
C VAL A 329 -15.80 -32.76 -0.75
N LYS A 330 -15.74 -33.39 -1.93
CA LYS A 330 -15.83 -32.69 -3.22
C LYS A 330 -17.16 -31.93 -3.29
N LYS A 331 -17.07 -30.62 -3.52
CA LYS A 331 -18.22 -29.72 -3.61
C LYS A 331 -17.96 -28.63 -4.64
N THR A 332 -19.03 -28.08 -5.23
CA THR A 332 -18.93 -26.95 -6.14
C THR A 332 -18.95 -25.63 -5.37
N LEU A 333 -18.65 -24.52 -6.05
CA LEU A 333 -18.68 -23.18 -5.44
C LEU A 333 -20.09 -22.75 -4.99
N SER A 334 -21.15 -23.34 -5.56
CA SER A 334 -22.54 -23.04 -5.20
C SER A 334 -22.98 -23.75 -3.92
N THR A 335 -22.37 -24.88 -3.57
CA THR A 335 -22.62 -25.56 -2.30
C THR A 335 -22.14 -24.70 -1.14
N ARG A 336 -23.07 -24.26 -0.27
CA ARG A 336 -22.79 -23.40 0.89
C ARG A 336 -22.81 -24.13 2.23
N THR A 337 -23.51 -25.25 2.32
CA THR A 337 -23.48 -26.11 3.50
C THR A 337 -22.45 -27.22 3.28
N HIS A 338 -21.55 -27.40 4.23
CA HIS A 338 -20.71 -28.59 4.29
C HIS A 338 -21.50 -29.73 4.93
N VAL A 339 -21.64 -30.84 4.23
CA VAL A 339 -22.24 -32.08 4.74
C VAL A 339 -21.23 -33.19 4.54
N CYS A 340 -20.76 -33.80 5.63
CA CYS A 340 -19.82 -34.91 5.60
C CYS A 340 -20.47 -36.21 6.09
N LYS A 341 -19.98 -37.34 5.60
CA LYS A 341 -20.43 -38.68 6.02
C LYS A 341 -20.18 -38.96 7.50
N CYS A 342 -19.25 -38.26 8.14
CA CYS A 342 -19.01 -38.35 9.58
C CYS A 342 -20.10 -37.68 10.44
N GLY A 343 -21.12 -37.07 9.82
CA GLY A 343 -22.21 -36.37 10.52
C GLY A 343 -21.99 -34.86 10.68
N CYS A 344 -20.82 -34.33 10.29
CA CYS A 344 -20.54 -32.90 10.33
C CYS A 344 -21.41 -32.12 9.33
N VAL A 345 -22.25 -31.21 9.83
CA VAL A 345 -23.09 -30.28 9.03
C VAL A 345 -22.92 -28.85 9.54
N MET A 346 -22.40 -27.96 8.70
CA MET A 346 -22.19 -26.53 9.05
C MET A 346 -22.05 -25.66 7.79
N ASP A 347 -21.91 -24.35 7.96
CA ASP A 347 -21.55 -23.47 6.84
C ASP A 347 -20.17 -23.84 6.28
N ARG A 348 -20.03 -23.82 4.96
CA ARG A 348 -18.79 -24.21 4.28
C ARG A 348 -17.63 -23.27 4.64
N ASP A 349 -17.89 -21.98 4.74
CA ASP A 349 -16.87 -20.98 5.00
C ASP A 349 -16.47 -21.04 6.50
N GLU A 350 -17.39 -21.39 7.43
CA GLU A 350 -17.07 -21.76 8.83
C GLU A 350 -16.17 -23.02 8.90
N ASN A 351 -16.53 -24.08 8.17
CA ASN A 351 -15.71 -25.29 8.11
C ASN A 351 -14.29 -24.99 7.59
N ALA A 352 -14.19 -24.17 6.54
CA ALA A 352 -12.90 -23.75 5.99
C ALA A 352 -12.08 -22.97 7.03
N ALA A 353 -12.71 -22.05 7.77
CA ALA A 353 -12.06 -21.30 8.85
C ALA A 353 -11.53 -22.21 9.98
N ARG A 354 -12.23 -23.29 10.33
CA ARG A 354 -11.74 -24.29 11.29
C ARG A 354 -10.54 -25.08 10.76
N ILE A 355 -10.54 -25.48 9.50
CA ILE A 355 -9.37 -26.11 8.86
C ILE A 355 -8.17 -25.16 8.84
N ILE A 356 -8.39 -23.88 8.52
CA ILE A 356 -7.36 -22.84 8.53
C ILE A 356 -6.75 -22.68 9.93
N LEU A 357 -7.58 -22.63 10.97
CA LEU A 357 -7.11 -22.58 12.37
C LEU A 357 -6.27 -23.82 12.71
N SER A 358 -6.77 -25.01 12.41
CA SER A 358 -6.07 -26.28 12.66
C SER A 358 -4.69 -26.31 12.00
N ARG A 359 -4.59 -25.90 10.72
CA ARG A 359 -3.30 -25.78 10.01
C ARG A 359 -2.38 -24.73 10.63
N GLY A 360 -2.94 -23.61 11.07
CA GLY A 360 -2.19 -22.56 11.75
C GLY A 360 -1.56 -23.05 13.05
N LEU A 361 -2.35 -23.77 13.87
CA LEU A 361 -1.90 -24.39 15.12
C LEU A 361 -0.85 -25.48 14.88
N GLY A 362 -0.97 -26.26 13.81
CA GLY A 362 0.05 -27.25 13.42
C GLY A 362 1.39 -26.63 13.01
N THR A 363 1.41 -25.36 12.57
CA THR A 363 2.62 -24.69 12.07
C THR A 363 3.42 -23.99 13.18
N VAL A 364 2.75 -23.50 14.23
CA VAL A 364 3.40 -22.73 15.31
C VAL A 364 4.40 -23.52 16.15
N GLY A 365 4.42 -24.85 16.05
CA GLY A 365 5.47 -25.71 16.62
C GLY A 365 6.77 -25.78 15.81
N HIS A 366 6.81 -25.28 14.56
CA HIS A 366 7.89 -25.59 13.62
C HIS A 366 8.57 -24.44 12.87
N THR A 367 8.11 -23.18 12.90
CA THR A 367 8.85 -22.12 12.19
C THR A 367 8.76 -20.72 12.80
N GLY A 368 9.93 -20.09 12.88
CA GLY A 368 10.13 -18.69 13.16
C GLY A 368 9.42 -17.79 12.16
N THR A 369 8.93 -16.68 12.69
CA THR A 369 8.19 -15.63 12.01
C THR A 369 8.89 -15.25 10.69
N PHE A 370 8.25 -15.53 9.55
CA PHE A 370 8.74 -15.08 8.25
C PHE A 370 8.83 -13.55 8.24
N ALA A 371 10.06 -13.06 8.43
CA ALA A 371 10.39 -11.65 8.44
C ALA A 371 10.27 -11.09 7.01
N LEU A 372 9.12 -10.50 6.70
CA LEU A 372 9.05 -9.46 5.68
C LEU A 372 9.73 -8.20 6.25
N ASP A 373 11.07 -8.19 6.25
CA ASP A 373 11.89 -6.97 6.28
C ASP A 373 11.87 -6.32 4.90
N ALA A 374 10.67 -6.04 4.40
CA ALA A 374 10.49 -5.06 3.36
C ALA A 374 10.32 -3.73 4.05
N SER A 375 11.41 -2.96 4.12
CA SER A 375 11.41 -1.48 4.18
C SER A 375 10.00 -0.91 3.98
N ASN A 376 9.35 -0.54 5.10
CA ASN A 376 7.99 -0.04 5.13
C ASN A 376 7.87 1.37 4.52
N ALA A 377 8.61 1.69 3.46
CA ALA A 377 8.34 2.81 2.59
C ALA A 377 7.15 2.47 1.67
N TRP A 378 5.96 2.27 2.28
CA TRP A 378 4.69 2.17 1.57
C TRP A 378 4.38 3.53 0.94
N GLY A 379 4.99 3.82 -0.21
CA GLY A 379 4.31 4.67 -1.18
C GLY A 379 3.04 3.93 -1.55
N ASP A 380 1.87 4.53 -1.38
CA ASP A 380 0.65 4.01 -1.96
C ASP A 380 0.93 3.75 -3.45
N GLU A 381 1.09 2.48 -3.83
CA GLU A 381 0.85 2.10 -5.22
C GLU A 381 -0.62 2.42 -5.44
N THR A 382 -0.85 3.50 -6.17
CA THR A 382 -2.19 3.90 -6.55
C THR A 382 -2.82 2.71 -7.24
N SER A 383 -3.91 2.17 -6.68
CA SER A 383 -4.76 1.14 -7.30
C SER A 383 -5.50 1.66 -8.54
N THR A 384 -4.93 2.65 -9.22
CA THR A 384 -5.40 3.25 -10.46
C THR A 384 -4.21 3.20 -11.41
N HIS A 385 -4.15 2.14 -12.21
CA HIS A 385 -3.53 2.23 -13.53
C HIS A 385 -4.32 3.29 -14.30
N VAL A 386 -3.85 4.54 -14.26
CA VAL A 386 -4.34 5.59 -15.15
C VAL A 386 -3.62 5.37 -16.47
N GLY A 387 -4.23 4.64 -17.40
CA GLY A 387 -3.72 4.57 -18.77
C GLY A 387 -3.67 3.20 -19.44
N GLU A 388 -4.25 2.12 -18.88
CA GLU A 388 -4.65 1.02 -19.76
C GLU A 388 -5.88 1.49 -20.54
N ASN A 389 -5.65 1.87 -21.78
CA ASN A 389 -6.69 2.11 -22.75
C ASN A 389 -7.48 0.80 -22.86
N LEU A 390 -8.72 0.80 -22.35
CA LEU A 390 -9.77 -0.11 -22.80
C LEU A 390 -10.04 0.25 -24.27
N HIS A 391 -9.20 -0.22 -25.18
CA HIS A 391 -9.36 0.00 -26.62
C HIS A 391 -9.86 -1.23 -27.37
N GLU A 392 -9.97 -2.39 -26.71
CA GLU A 392 -10.59 -3.59 -27.27
C GLU A 392 -11.87 -3.93 -26.51
N GLN A 393 -12.87 -3.05 -26.63
CA GLN A 393 -14.28 -3.42 -26.43
C GLN A 393 -15.13 -2.63 -27.42
N VAL A 394 -14.88 -2.88 -28.70
CA VAL A 394 -15.88 -2.82 -29.77
C VAL A 394 -15.53 -3.99 -30.69
N MET A 395 -16.51 -4.86 -30.96
CA MET A 395 -16.44 -6.08 -31.79
C MET A 395 -16.26 -7.39 -31.03
N SER A 396 -17.31 -7.83 -30.33
CA SER A 396 -18.11 -9.06 -30.60
C SER A 396 -19.03 -9.34 -29.42
#